data_AF-A0A511YGM5-F1
#
_entry.id   AF-A0A511YGM5-F1
#
_cell.length_a   1.000
_cell.length_b   1.000
_cell.length_c   1.000
_cell.angle_alpha   90.00
_cell.angle_beta   90.00
_cell.angle_gamma   90.00
#
_symmetry.space_group_name_H-M   'P 1'
#
loop_
_entity.id
_entity.type
_entity.pdbx_description
1 polymer ?
#
loop_
_entity_poly.entity_id
_entity_poly.type
_entity_poly.pdbx_seq_one_letter_code
_entity_poly.pdbx_strand_id
1 'polypeptide(L)'
;MSIKIQVAVCTECNGYFSAAPLEQKNATHPDITDHFFYHGEPWFTLDCKTFDKSKNLENTKIIITDLKEHAKDDHRYCHCKKKQVSARIKYAYEPLATEKSLPYLEKNEMETEIYFKDLYYTYNNFHGIAGSGHRNSGTNFR
;
A
#
# COMPACT_ATOMS: atom_id res chain seq x y z
N MET A 1 11.68 36.58 4.41
CA MET A 1 11.99 35.17 4.07
C MET A 1 10.76 34.56 3.44
N SER A 2 10.88 33.79 2.36
CA SER A 2 9.74 33.07 1.80
C SER A 2 9.69 31.66 2.40
N ILE A 3 8.51 31.26 2.89
CA ILE A 3 8.29 29.93 3.44
C ILE A 3 7.83 29.05 2.29
N LYS A 4 8.55 27.97 2.05
CA LYS A 4 8.21 26.99 1.03
C LYS A 4 7.28 25.93 1.58
N ILE A 5 6.26 25.60 0.79
CA ILE A 5 5.31 24.53 1.06
C ILE A 5 5.31 23.54 -0.10
N GLN A 6 4.92 22.31 0.20
CA GLN A 6 4.63 21.27 -0.78
C GLN A 6 3.11 21.12 -0.91
N VAL A 7 2.62 21.05 -2.14
CA VAL A 7 1.19 21.02 -2.47
C VAL A 7 0.92 19.82 -3.37
N ALA A 8 -0.05 19.00 -2.98
CA ALA A 8 -0.53 17.85 -3.75
C ALA A 8 -1.66 18.28 -4.68
N VAL A 9 -1.34 18.52 -5.95
CA VAL A 9 -2.27 19.00 -6.98
C VAL A 9 -2.83 17.84 -7.79
N CYS A 10 -4.14 17.86 -8.06
CA CYS A 10 -4.79 16.90 -8.91
C CYS A 10 -4.57 17.25 -10.39
N THR A 11 -4.12 16.28 -11.19
CA THR A 11 -3.87 16.48 -12.63
C THR A 11 -5.14 16.52 -13.47
N GLU A 12 -6.30 16.15 -12.92
CA GLU A 12 -7.59 16.14 -13.64
C GLU A 12 -8.35 17.46 -13.48
N CYS A 13 -8.52 17.94 -12.24
CA CYS A 13 -9.29 19.16 -11.95
C CYS A 13 -8.43 20.38 -11.66
N ASN A 14 -7.10 20.24 -11.61
CA ASN A 14 -6.13 21.28 -11.24
C ASN A 14 -6.31 21.88 -9.84
N GLY A 15 -7.23 21.36 -9.03
CA GLY A 15 -7.35 21.69 -7.61
C GLY A 15 -6.35 20.91 -6.77
N TYR A 16 -6.06 21.38 -5.56
CA TYR A 16 -5.19 20.69 -4.61
C TYR A 16 -5.97 19.88 -3.58
N PHE A 17 -5.37 18.80 -3.11
CA PHE A 17 -5.96 17.88 -2.14
C PHE A 17 -5.42 18.09 -0.73
N SER A 18 -4.13 18.40 -0.63
CA SER A 18 -3.45 18.66 0.63
C SER A 18 -2.21 19.51 0.39
N ALA A 19 -1.77 20.23 1.41
CA ALA A 19 -0.56 21.03 1.43
C ALA A 19 0.10 20.93 2.80
N ALA A 20 1.42 21.06 2.85
CA ALA A 20 2.19 20.99 4.08
C ALA A 20 3.46 21.85 3.96
N PRO A 21 4.03 22.33 5.09
CA PRO A 21 5.35 22.95 5.07
C PRO A 21 6.39 21.98 4.51
N LEU A 22 7.33 22.50 3.71
CA LEU A 22 8.40 21.67 3.13
C LEU A 22 9.37 21.16 4.21
N GLU A 23 9.63 21.98 5.22
CA GLU A 23 10.52 21.66 6.33
C GLU A 23 9.74 21.74 7.64
N GLN A 24 9.84 20.71 8.49
CA GLN A 24 9.09 20.63 9.75
C GLN A 24 9.40 21.79 10.70
N LYS A 25 10.60 22.37 10.64
CA LYS A 25 10.97 23.55 11.44
C LYS A 25 10.07 24.78 11.16
N ASN A 26 9.45 24.83 9.97
CA ASN A 26 8.57 25.94 9.58
C ASN A 26 7.13 25.72 10.09
N ALA A 27 6.80 24.54 10.66
CA ALA A 27 5.47 24.26 11.19
C ALA A 27 5.09 25.18 12.36
N THR A 28 6.07 25.65 13.13
CA THR A 28 5.85 26.61 14.24
C THR A 28 5.84 28.07 13.78
N HIS A 29 6.02 28.34 12.48
CA HIS A 29 5.98 29.71 11.97
C HIS A 29 4.56 30.27 12.07
N PRO A 30 4.37 31.53 12.53
CA PRO A 30 3.05 32.15 12.65
C PRO A 30 2.23 32.07 11.36
N ASP A 31 2.79 32.46 10.22
CA ASP A 31 2.10 32.40 8.92
C ASP A 31 1.61 30.98 8.54
N ILE A 32 2.38 29.94 8.89
CA ILE A 32 1.99 28.55 8.62
C ILE A 32 0.89 28.10 9.55
N THR A 33 0.97 28.51 10.82
CA THR A 33 -0.03 28.23 11.84
C THR A 33 -1.36 28.91 11.51
N ASP A 34 -1.32 30.18 11.11
CA ASP A 34 -2.48 30.94 10.67
C ASP A 34 -3.12 30.31 9.42
N HIS A 35 -2.30 29.95 8.44
CA HIS A 35 -2.80 29.27 7.23
C HIS A 35 -3.41 27.89 7.54
N PHE A 36 -2.85 27.15 8.50
CA PHE A 36 -3.46 25.92 9.01
C PHE A 36 -4.82 26.18 9.69
N PHE A 37 -4.94 27.24 10.49
CA PHE A 37 -6.23 27.59 11.11
C PHE A 37 -7.27 28.08 10.09
N TYR A 38 -6.82 28.68 8.98
CA TYR A 38 -7.72 29.11 7.91
C TYR A 38 -8.26 27.95 7.06
N HIS A 39 -7.40 27.00 6.67
CA HIS A 39 -7.79 25.89 5.77
C HIS A 39 -8.13 24.59 6.49
N GLY A 40 -7.36 24.24 7.51
CA GLY A 40 -7.47 22.99 8.25
C GLY A 40 -7.24 21.73 7.40
N GLU A 41 -7.42 20.58 8.04
CA GLU A 41 -7.37 19.28 7.35
C GLU A 41 -8.64 19.07 6.51
N PRO A 42 -8.55 18.42 5.33
CA PRO A 42 -7.35 17.79 4.75
C PRO A 42 -6.47 18.73 3.92
N TRP A 43 -6.92 19.96 3.69
CA TRP A 43 -6.35 20.89 2.72
C TRP A 43 -4.97 21.41 3.12
N PHE A 44 -4.73 21.62 4.42
CA PHE A 44 -3.42 21.96 4.94
C PHE A 44 -3.14 21.15 6.22
N THR A 45 -1.96 20.55 6.31
CA THR A 45 -1.55 19.75 7.47
C THR A 45 -0.15 20.15 7.96
N LEU A 46 0.03 20.12 9.27
CA LEU A 46 1.32 20.39 9.93
C LEU A 46 2.15 19.11 10.10
N ASP A 47 1.53 17.94 9.92
CA ASP A 47 2.20 16.64 10.00
C ASP A 47 2.60 16.14 8.61
N CYS A 48 3.91 16.06 8.37
CA CYS A 48 4.46 15.52 7.13
C CYS A 48 3.97 14.09 6.84
N LYS A 49 3.71 13.28 7.87
CA LYS A 49 3.21 11.90 7.70
C LYS A 49 1.80 11.86 7.13
N THR A 50 0.95 12.80 7.52
CA THR A 50 -0.40 12.94 6.96
C THR A 50 -0.32 13.38 5.50
N PHE A 51 0.57 14.32 5.18
CA PHE A 51 0.81 14.73 3.80
C PHE A 51 1.35 13.60 2.92
N ASP A 52 2.24 12.74 3.42
CA ASP A 52 2.80 11.63 2.65
C ASP A 52 1.74 10.64 2.15
N LYS A 53 0.60 10.51 2.85
CA LYS A 53 -0.54 9.71 2.37
C LYS A 53 -1.13 10.29 1.08
N SER A 54 -1.13 11.62 0.93
CA SER A 54 -1.64 12.31 -0.26
C SER A 54 -0.75 12.11 -1.48
N LYS A 55 0.57 11.90 -1.28
CA LYS A 55 1.52 11.60 -2.37
C LYS A 55 1.17 10.29 -3.08
N ASN A 56 0.59 9.34 -2.36
CA ASN A 56 0.23 8.02 -2.87
C ASN A 56 -1.18 7.97 -3.50
N LEU A 57 -1.83 9.12 -3.71
CA LEU A 57 -3.14 9.18 -4.36
C LEU A 57 -3.02 9.25 -5.88
N GLU A 58 -3.94 8.59 -6.58
CA GLU A 58 -4.01 8.63 -8.04
C GLU A 58 -4.14 10.06 -8.59
N ASN A 59 -3.57 10.29 -9.77
CA ASN A 59 -3.67 11.56 -10.51
C ASN A 59 -3.24 12.77 -9.67
N THR A 60 -2.16 12.59 -8.89
CA THR A 60 -1.62 13.60 -7.98
C THR A 60 -0.18 13.93 -8.37
N LYS A 61 0.11 15.22 -8.47
CA LYS A 61 1.45 15.77 -8.70
C LYS A 61 1.83 16.65 -7.51
N ILE A 62 3.04 16.48 -7.00
CA ILE A 62 3.58 17.33 -5.94
C ILE A 62 4.29 18.52 -6.56
N ILE A 63 3.93 19.71 -6.09
CA ILE A 63 4.53 20.99 -6.51
C ILE A 63 5.06 21.69 -5.26
N ILE A 64 6.24 22.28 -5.36
CA ILE A 64 6.82 23.11 -4.30
C ILE A 64 6.61 24.56 -4.71
N THR A 65 6.00 25.36 -3.84
CA THR A 65 5.71 26.78 -4.07
C THR A 65 5.88 27.57 -2.79
N ASP A 66 5.93 28.89 -2.89
CA ASP A 66 5.97 29.76 -1.73
C ASP A 66 4.55 29.93 -1.15
N LEU A 67 4.44 30.01 0.19
CA LEU A 67 3.16 30.15 0.89
C LEU A 67 2.33 31.34 0.37
N LYS A 68 2.99 32.46 0.09
CA LYS A 68 2.34 33.68 -0.43
C LYS A 68 1.81 33.53 -1.85
N GLU A 69 2.43 32.69 -2.66
CA GLU A 69 1.94 32.40 -4.01
C GLU A 69 0.74 31.46 -3.95
N HIS A 70 0.83 30.42 -3.13
CA HIS A 70 -0.28 29.51 -2.89
C HIS A 70 -1.52 30.23 -2.37
N ALA A 71 -1.36 31.14 -1.41
CA ALA A 71 -2.45 31.92 -0.82
C ALA A 71 -3.25 32.78 -1.83
N LYS A 72 -2.74 33.01 -3.05
CA LYS A 72 -3.48 33.73 -4.10
C LYS A 72 -4.54 32.86 -4.78
N ASP A 73 -4.34 31.55 -4.77
CA ASP A 73 -5.16 30.55 -5.47
C ASP A 73 -5.56 29.39 -4.53
N ASP A 74 -5.57 29.63 -3.22
CA ASP A 74 -5.79 28.61 -2.18
C ASP A 74 -7.26 28.16 -2.05
N HIS A 75 -8.18 28.75 -2.80
CA HIS A 75 -9.57 28.29 -2.86
C HIS A 75 -9.79 27.13 -3.85
N ARG A 76 -8.75 26.73 -4.61
CA ARG A 76 -8.86 25.71 -5.65
C ARG A 76 -8.78 24.30 -5.06
N TYR A 77 -9.79 23.90 -4.31
CA TYR A 77 -9.84 22.57 -3.71
C TYR A 77 -10.22 21.47 -4.70
N CYS A 78 -9.60 20.30 -4.56
CA CYS A 78 -9.94 19.11 -5.33
C CYS A 78 -11.00 18.27 -4.62
N HIS A 79 -12.15 18.06 -5.25
CA HIS A 79 -13.22 17.18 -4.75
C HIS A 79 -13.31 15.83 -5.47
N CYS A 80 -12.28 15.46 -6.24
CA CYS A 80 -12.26 14.18 -6.96
C CYS A 80 -12.19 13.00 -5.99
N LYS A 81 -12.91 11.92 -6.30
CA LYS A 81 -12.80 10.65 -5.55
C LYS A 81 -11.53 9.93 -5.95
N LYS A 82 -10.45 10.14 -5.19
CA LYS A 82 -9.14 9.52 -5.45
C LYS A 82 -9.00 8.19 -4.71
N LYS A 83 -8.44 7.18 -5.38
CA LYS A 83 -8.01 5.93 -4.76
C LYS A 83 -6.52 5.98 -4.43
N GLN A 84 -6.10 5.21 -3.43
CA GLN A 84 -4.67 5.01 -3.19
C GLN A 84 -4.08 4.19 -4.33
N VAL A 85 -2.96 4.67 -4.87
CA VAL A 85 -2.17 3.92 -5.84
C VAL A 85 -1.63 2.70 -5.12
N SER A 86 -2.24 1.54 -5.35
CA SER A 86 -1.67 0.27 -4.90
C SER A 86 -0.35 0.09 -5.63
N ALA A 87 0.78 0.12 -4.92
CA ALA A 87 2.05 -0.32 -5.48
C ALA A 87 1.85 -1.77 -5.91
N ARG A 88 1.73 -2.01 -7.23
CA ARG A 88 1.70 -3.37 -7.77
C ARG A 88 3.08 -3.95 -7.49
N ILE A 89 3.17 -4.83 -6.50
CA ILE A 89 4.34 -5.66 -6.27
C ILE A 89 4.50 -6.48 -7.56
N LYS A 90 5.46 -6.09 -8.41
CA LYS A 90 5.85 -6.90 -9.55
C LYS A 90 6.62 -8.06 -8.97
N TYR A 91 5.96 -9.19 -8.77
CA TYR A 91 6.66 -10.45 -8.58
C TYR A 91 7.44 -10.70 -9.87
N ALA A 92 8.75 -10.46 -9.84
CA ALA A 92 9.64 -10.91 -10.89
C ALA A 92 9.73 -12.43 -10.76
N TYR A 93 8.89 -13.14 -11.51
CA TYR A 93 9.11 -14.56 -11.76
C TYR A 93 10.29 -14.61 -12.74
N GLU A 94 11.49 -14.96 -12.26
CA GLU A 94 12.55 -15.38 -13.15
C GLU A 94 12.09 -16.67 -13.84
N PRO A 95 11.95 -16.68 -15.18
CA PRO A 95 11.75 -17.93 -15.87
C PRO A 95 13.03 -18.75 -15.68
N LEU A 96 12.94 -19.81 -14.87
CA LEU A 96 13.96 -20.85 -14.78
C LEU A 96 14.30 -21.29 -16.20
N ALA A 97 15.46 -20.85 -16.68
CA ALA A 97 16.05 -21.39 -17.89
C ALA A 97 16.13 -22.90 -17.70
N THR A 98 15.51 -23.63 -18.64
CA THR A 98 15.57 -25.07 -18.72
C THR A 98 17.03 -25.51 -18.91
N GLU A 99 17.75 -25.70 -17.81
CA GLU A 99 19.07 -26.30 -17.80
C GLU A 99 19.12 -27.44 -16.78
N LYS A 100 18.94 -28.65 -17.33
CA LYS A 100 19.54 -29.92 -16.91
C LYS A 100 19.54 -30.22 -15.40
N SER A 101 18.56 -31.03 -15.03
CA SER A 101 18.47 -31.89 -13.83
C SER A 101 19.80 -32.14 -13.09
N LEU A 102 19.93 -31.55 -11.89
CA LEU A 102 20.84 -32.04 -10.86
C LEU A 102 20.06 -33.02 -9.95
N PRO A 103 20.47 -34.30 -9.86
CA PRO A 103 19.72 -35.36 -9.15
C PRO A 103 19.61 -35.15 -7.63
N TYR A 104 20.28 -34.13 -7.09
CA TYR A 104 20.20 -33.77 -5.67
C TYR A 104 18.94 -32.95 -5.32
N LEU A 105 18.39 -32.20 -6.29
CA LEU A 105 17.21 -31.36 -6.08
C LEU A 105 15.93 -32.22 -6.02
N GLU A 106 15.85 -33.24 -6.88
CA GLU A 106 14.71 -34.15 -7.00
C GLU A 106 14.48 -34.98 -5.72
N LYS A 107 15.55 -35.36 -5.00
CA LYS A 107 15.43 -36.07 -3.72
C LYS A 107 14.94 -35.16 -2.59
N ASN A 108 15.38 -33.91 -2.56
CA ASN A 108 14.90 -32.93 -1.59
C ASN A 108 13.43 -32.60 -1.83
N GLU A 109 13.02 -32.38 -3.09
CA GLU A 109 11.61 -32.14 -3.43
C GLU A 109 10.72 -33.31 -3.00
N MET A 110 11.14 -34.55 -3.26
CA MET A 110 10.41 -35.76 -2.86
C MET A 110 10.32 -35.92 -1.34
N GLU A 111 11.39 -35.64 -0.59
CA GLU A 111 11.38 -35.68 0.88
C GLU A 111 10.49 -34.57 1.48
N THR A 112 10.51 -33.35 0.90
CA THR A 112 9.58 -32.29 1.31
C THR A 112 8.13 -32.63 1.01
N GLU A 113 7.82 -33.21 -0.16
CA GLU A 113 6.46 -33.61 -0.50
C GLU A 113 5.93 -34.70 0.44
N ILE A 114 6.76 -35.69 0.79
CA ILE A 114 6.41 -36.71 1.78
C ILE A 114 6.16 -36.06 3.15
N TYR A 115 7.05 -35.16 3.58
CA TYR A 115 6.91 -34.45 4.85
C TYR A 115 5.58 -33.65 4.92
N PHE A 116 5.26 -32.87 3.89
CA PHE A 116 4.02 -32.09 3.87
C PHE A 116 2.77 -32.97 3.77
N LYS A 117 2.86 -34.10 3.06
CA LYS A 117 1.78 -35.08 2.96
C LYS A 117 1.48 -35.73 4.32
N ASP A 118 2.51 -36.16 5.03
CA ASP A 118 2.36 -36.76 6.37
C ASP A 118 1.83 -35.73 7.39
N LEU A 119 2.27 -34.48 7.29
CA LEU A 119 1.75 -33.39 8.12
C LEU A 119 0.25 -33.13 7.86
N TYR A 120 -0.17 -33.19 6.59
CA TYR A 120 -1.57 -33.03 6.21
C TYR A 120 -2.44 -34.21 6.70
N TYR A 121 -1.95 -35.45 6.57
CA TYR A 121 -2.67 -36.62 7.07
C TYR A 121 -2.78 -36.63 8.60
N THR A 122 -1.70 -36.32 9.31
CA THR A 122 -1.71 -36.23 10.77
C THR A 122 -2.63 -35.12 11.24
N TYR A 123 -2.52 -33.91 10.66
CA TYR A 123 -3.42 -32.81 10.97
C TYR A 123 -4.90 -33.19 10.76
N ASN A 124 -5.25 -33.83 9.64
CA ASN A 124 -6.64 -34.23 9.39
C ASN A 124 -7.12 -35.37 10.29
N ASN A 125 -6.24 -36.28 10.72
CA ASN A 125 -6.59 -37.33 11.69
C ASN A 125 -6.80 -36.76 13.10
N PHE A 126 -6.02 -35.76 13.54
CA PHE A 126 -6.12 -35.19 14.88
C PHE A 126 -7.14 -34.03 14.98
N HIS A 127 -7.33 -33.27 13.89
CA HIS A 127 -8.18 -32.07 13.86
C HIS A 127 -9.40 -32.19 12.95
N GLY A 128 -9.65 -33.37 12.39
CA GLY A 128 -10.95 -33.81 11.93
C GLY A 128 -11.72 -32.79 11.09
N ILE A 129 -11.21 -32.41 9.91
CA ILE A 129 -12.07 -31.86 8.85
C ILE A 129 -12.78 -33.03 8.13
N ALA A 130 -13.22 -34.04 8.88
CA ALA A 130 -14.24 -34.96 8.44
C ALA A 130 -15.58 -34.24 8.67
N GLY A 131 -15.97 -33.46 7.68
CA GLY A 131 -17.34 -32.98 7.58
C GLY A 131 -18.28 -34.17 7.74
N SER A 132 -19.22 -34.02 8.68
CA SER A 132 -20.36 -34.89 8.88
C SER A 132 -21.02 -35.26 7.55
N GLY A 133 -20.91 -36.52 7.14
CA GLY A 133 -21.57 -37.04 5.94
C GLY A 133 -21.34 -38.54 5.77
N HIS A 134 -22.35 -39.33 6.12
CA HIS A 134 -22.47 -40.77 5.86
C HIS A 134 -21.86 -41.23 4.52
N ARG A 135 -21.09 -42.33 4.52
CA ARG A 135 -21.30 -43.47 3.61
C ARG A 135 -20.50 -44.72 3.99
N ASN A 136 -21.24 -45.81 4.17
CA ASN A 136 -20.77 -47.19 4.20
C ASN A 136 -19.98 -47.57 2.94
N SER A 137 -18.90 -48.32 3.12
CA SER A 137 -18.39 -49.36 2.23
C SER A 137 -17.29 -50.07 3.05
N GLY A 138 -17.56 -51.18 3.72
CA GLY A 138 -17.81 -52.45 3.06
C GLY A 138 -16.49 -53.16 2.79
N THR A 139 -15.77 -53.53 3.85
CA THR A 139 -14.67 -54.51 3.79
C THR A 139 -15.22 -55.85 3.33
N ASN A 140 -15.13 -56.13 2.03
CA ASN A 140 -15.16 -57.49 1.53
C ASN A 140 -13.71 -57.95 1.35
N PHE A 141 -13.23 -58.69 2.34
CA PHE A 141 -12.09 -59.58 2.18
C PHE A 141 -12.46 -60.68 1.18
N ARG A 142 -11.66 -60.82 0.13
CA ARG A 142 -11.50 -62.07 -0.61
C ARG A 142 -10.06 -62.22 -1.04
#